data_AF-A0A081CAF9-F1
#
_entry.id   AF-A0A081CAF9-F1
#
_cell.length_a   1.000
_cell.length_b   1.000
_cell.length_c   1.000
_cell.angle_alpha   90.00
_cell.angle_beta   90.00
_cell.angle_gamma   90.00
#
_symmetry.space_group_name_H-M   'P 1'
#
loop_
_entity.id
_entity.type
_entity.pdbx_description
1 polymer ?
#
loop_
_entity_poly.entity_id
_entity_poly.type
_entity_poly.pdbx_seq_one_letter_code
_entity_poly.pdbx_strand_id
1 'polypeptide(L)'
;MFHANSSGRNPQDSVESFQAFKKSFSYGSRSDLNFKFWAGLPDEEAGQFFQELLWKLGDAADDGAFGRLLDLMYAWQVRGYAGESTWNYDDGPFTPLGKPLKKARLALLTSSGHFVEGDDPQPFGVPNMSQDEAMARIGEFLKQNPTLSVIPATTPNDRLRVRHGGYDIRGAQRDPNVALPLERLREIQQEGLVGELAPDAAARNADGRL
;
A
#
# COMPACT_ATOMS: atom_id res chain seq x y z
N MET A 1 -39.40 -32.40 -8.58
CA MET A 1 -38.43 -32.42 -9.69
C MET A 1 -37.61 -31.15 -9.58
N PHE A 2 -36.51 -31.19 -8.82
CA PHE A 2 -35.59 -30.05 -8.69
C PHE A 2 -34.26 -30.52 -9.29
N HIS A 3 -33.92 -29.99 -10.46
CA HIS A 3 -32.63 -30.23 -11.09
C HIS A 3 -31.57 -29.48 -10.30
N ALA A 4 -30.76 -30.22 -9.55
CA ALA A 4 -29.48 -29.72 -9.07
C ALA A 4 -28.57 -29.54 -10.29
N ASN A 5 -28.30 -28.29 -10.66
CA ASN A 5 -27.36 -27.94 -11.70
C ASN A 5 -25.95 -28.16 -11.12
N SER A 6 -25.42 -29.37 -11.29
CA SER A 6 -24.03 -29.69 -11.00
C SER A 6 -23.14 -29.02 -12.05
N SER A 7 -22.82 -27.74 -11.84
CA SER A 7 -21.71 -27.10 -12.54
C SER A 7 -20.43 -27.79 -12.11
N GLY A 8 -19.93 -28.68 -12.97
CA GLY A 8 -18.68 -29.40 -12.75
C GLY A 8 -17.53 -28.42 -12.54
N ARG A 9 -17.01 -28.37 -11.30
CA ARG A 9 -15.64 -27.91 -11.10
C ARG A 9 -14.71 -28.92 -11.76
N ASN A 10 -13.87 -28.41 -12.64
CA ASN A 10 -12.83 -29.20 -13.28
C ASN A 10 -11.88 -29.72 -12.17
N PRO A 11 -11.48 -31.00 -12.15
CA PRO A 11 -10.54 -31.52 -11.16
C PRO A 11 -9.12 -30.93 -11.27
N GLN A 12 -8.91 -30.05 -12.25
CA GLN A 12 -7.69 -29.28 -12.48
C GLN A 12 -7.65 -27.93 -11.76
N ASP A 13 -8.66 -27.58 -10.93
CA ASP A 13 -8.50 -26.53 -9.93
C ASP A 13 -7.50 -27.06 -8.89
N SER A 14 -6.21 -26.83 -9.12
CA SER A 14 -5.14 -27.30 -8.25
C SER A 14 -5.40 -26.79 -6.83
N VAL A 15 -5.41 -27.72 -5.87
CA VAL A 15 -5.46 -27.37 -4.45
C VAL A 15 -4.25 -26.46 -4.17
N GLU A 16 -4.52 -25.21 -3.80
CA GLU A 16 -3.48 -24.25 -3.46
C GLU A 16 -2.62 -24.79 -2.31
N SER A 17 -1.30 -24.81 -2.49
CA SER A 17 -0.39 -25.17 -1.40
C SER A 17 -0.27 -24.02 -0.39
N PHE A 18 0.08 -24.32 0.86
CA PHE A 18 0.31 -23.28 1.86
C PHE A 18 1.40 -22.28 1.42
N GLN A 19 2.46 -22.76 0.77
CA GLN A 19 3.49 -21.91 0.19
C GLN A 19 2.94 -20.97 -0.89
N ALA A 20 2.06 -21.46 -1.78
CA ALA A 20 1.43 -20.65 -2.82
C ALA A 20 0.50 -19.58 -2.20
N PHE A 21 -0.31 -19.96 -1.22
CA PHE A 21 -1.14 -19.05 -0.45
C PHE A 21 -0.30 -17.92 0.15
N LYS A 22 0.80 -18.28 0.82
CA LYS A 22 1.73 -17.32 1.43
C LYS A 22 2.33 -16.32 0.47
N LYS A 23 2.84 -16.82 -0.66
CA LYS A 23 3.47 -15.98 -1.66
C LYS A 23 2.48 -15.04 -2.35
N SER A 24 1.19 -15.39 -2.37
CA SER A 24 0.15 -14.56 -2.97
C SER A 24 -0.02 -13.17 -2.33
N PHE A 25 0.46 -12.98 -1.09
CA PHE A 25 0.43 -11.70 -0.38
C PHE A 25 1.48 -10.69 -0.87
N SER A 26 2.50 -11.15 -1.61
CA SER A 26 3.55 -10.29 -2.15
C SER A 26 3.40 -10.16 -3.67
N TYR A 27 2.73 -9.09 -4.14
CA TYR A 27 2.51 -8.85 -5.57
C TYR A 27 1.82 -10.03 -6.28
N GLY A 28 1.01 -10.80 -5.56
CA GLY A 28 0.20 -11.89 -6.10
C GLY A 28 -1.29 -11.58 -6.04
N SER A 29 -2.11 -12.63 -6.12
CA SER A 29 -3.58 -12.53 -6.12
C SER A 29 -4.19 -11.98 -4.83
N ARG A 30 -3.42 -11.91 -3.74
CA ARG A 30 -3.84 -11.38 -2.43
C ARG A 30 -2.89 -10.31 -1.91
N SER A 31 -2.33 -9.50 -2.82
CA SER A 31 -1.31 -8.49 -2.48
C SER A 31 -1.77 -7.59 -1.31
N ASP A 32 -1.02 -7.62 -0.21
CA ASP A 32 -1.33 -6.88 1.01
C ASP A 32 -0.03 -6.51 1.72
N LEU A 33 0.31 -5.22 1.79
CA LEU A 33 1.56 -4.77 2.40
C LEU A 33 1.64 -5.09 3.90
N ASN A 34 0.50 -5.16 4.60
CA ASN A 34 0.50 -5.46 6.03
C ASN A 34 0.96 -6.89 6.31
N PHE A 35 0.76 -7.81 5.36
CA PHE A 35 1.11 -9.22 5.50
C PHE A 35 2.12 -9.72 4.47
N LYS A 36 2.63 -8.85 3.58
CA LYS A 36 3.60 -9.18 2.53
C LYS A 36 4.83 -9.95 3.03
N PHE A 37 5.27 -9.66 4.25
CA PHE A 37 6.41 -10.33 4.91
C PHE A 37 6.25 -11.86 4.99
N TRP A 38 5.01 -12.37 4.99
CA TRP A 38 4.70 -13.80 4.98
C TRP A 38 5.36 -14.56 3.82
N ALA A 39 5.50 -13.89 2.66
CA ALA A 39 6.10 -14.49 1.46
C ALA A 39 7.56 -14.90 1.66
N GLY A 40 8.28 -14.23 2.58
CA GLY A 40 9.68 -14.50 2.91
C GLY A 40 9.89 -15.45 4.09
N LEU A 41 8.86 -15.67 4.93
CA LEU A 41 8.98 -16.56 6.09
C LEU A 41 9.20 -18.03 5.67
N PRO A 42 9.78 -18.89 6.52
CA PRO A 42 9.59 -20.34 6.44
C PRO A 42 8.11 -20.73 6.58
N ASP A 43 7.71 -21.89 6.07
CA ASP A 43 6.32 -22.36 6.16
C ASP A 43 5.90 -22.62 7.61
N GLU A 44 6.79 -23.21 8.43
CA GLU A 44 6.55 -23.44 9.86
C GLU A 44 6.29 -22.14 10.61
N GLU A 45 7.13 -21.12 10.40
CA GLU A 45 6.99 -19.81 11.06
C GLU A 45 5.71 -19.09 10.67
N ALA A 46 5.31 -19.18 9.41
CA ALA A 46 4.05 -18.58 8.99
C ALA A 46 2.83 -19.34 9.52
N GLY A 47 2.93 -20.66 9.67
CA GLY A 47 1.94 -21.45 10.39
C GLY A 47 1.82 -21.00 11.85
N GLN A 48 2.95 -20.77 12.51
CA GLN A 48 2.98 -20.24 13.87
C GLN A 48 2.32 -18.86 13.98
N PHE A 49 2.64 -17.92 13.08
CA PHE A 49 1.96 -16.63 13.04
C PHE A 49 0.44 -16.80 12.94
N PHE A 50 -0.03 -17.68 12.06
CA PHE A 50 -1.46 -17.87 11.84
C PHE A 50 -2.14 -18.43 13.08
N GLN A 51 -1.51 -19.40 13.75
CA GLN A 51 -2.00 -19.95 15.02
C GLN A 51 -2.08 -18.87 16.10
N GLU A 52 -1.03 -18.07 16.29
CA GLU A 52 -0.99 -16.98 17.27
C GLU A 52 -2.05 -15.91 16.97
N LEU A 53 -2.29 -15.61 15.69
CA LEU A 53 -3.33 -14.68 15.26
C LEU A 53 -4.72 -15.17 15.67
N LEU A 54 -5.02 -16.46 15.43
CA LEU A 54 -6.31 -17.05 15.79
C LEU A 54 -6.54 -17.06 17.31
N TRP A 55 -5.51 -17.37 18.11
CA TRP A 55 -5.60 -17.31 19.57
C TRP A 55 -5.88 -15.89 20.07
N LYS A 56 -5.07 -14.92 19.62
CA LYS A 56 -5.25 -13.54 20.04
C LYS A 56 -6.57 -12.94 19.58
N LEU A 57 -7.11 -13.39 18.45
CA LEU A 57 -8.44 -13.01 17.99
C LEU A 57 -9.53 -13.57 18.92
N GLY A 58 -9.40 -14.82 19.36
CA GLY A 58 -10.26 -15.42 20.37
C GLY A 58 -10.23 -14.61 21.67
N ASP A 59 -9.04 -14.36 22.22
CA ASP A 59 -8.89 -13.55 23.43
C ASP A 59 -9.52 -12.15 23.26
N ALA A 60 -9.32 -11.51 22.10
CA ALA A 60 -9.85 -10.17 21.84
C ALA A 60 -11.38 -10.16 21.70
N ALA A 61 -11.99 -11.26 21.26
CA ALA A 61 -13.43 -11.40 21.26
C ALA A 61 -14.00 -11.49 22.68
N ASP A 62 -13.24 -12.08 23.62
CA ASP A 62 -13.66 -12.25 25.01
C ASP A 62 -13.53 -10.96 25.83
N ASP A 63 -12.45 -10.19 25.65
CA ASP A 63 -12.14 -9.03 26.49
C ASP A 63 -12.11 -7.67 25.76
N GLY A 64 -12.27 -7.66 24.44
CA GLY A 64 -12.27 -6.44 23.61
C GLY A 64 -10.90 -5.79 23.41
N ALA A 65 -9.80 -6.37 23.90
CA ALA A 65 -8.48 -5.75 23.82
C ALA A 65 -7.76 -6.09 22.50
N PHE A 66 -8.25 -5.50 21.39
CA PHE A 66 -7.72 -5.70 20.03
C PHE A 66 -6.27 -5.21 19.82
N GLY A 67 -5.70 -4.40 20.72
CA GLY A 67 -4.32 -3.93 20.63
C GLY A 67 -3.29 -5.05 20.47
N ARG A 68 -3.55 -6.22 21.08
CA ARG A 68 -2.66 -7.40 20.97
C ARG A 68 -2.51 -7.93 19.55
N LEU A 69 -3.50 -7.72 18.68
CA LEU A 69 -3.43 -8.14 17.28
C LEU A 69 -2.46 -7.24 16.52
N LEU A 70 -2.47 -5.94 16.82
CA LEU A 70 -1.54 -4.99 16.26
C LEU A 70 -0.11 -5.29 16.72
N ASP A 71 0.08 -5.56 18.02
CA ASP A 71 1.39 -5.94 18.57
C ASP A 71 1.94 -7.21 17.91
N LEU A 72 1.09 -8.22 17.69
CA LEU A 72 1.45 -9.44 16.98
C LEU A 72 1.88 -9.14 15.54
N MET A 73 1.05 -8.40 14.80
CA MET A 73 1.34 -8.02 13.41
C MET A 73 2.68 -7.29 13.31
N TYR A 74 2.92 -6.32 14.21
CA TYR A 74 4.16 -5.57 14.24
C TYR A 74 5.38 -6.46 14.55
N ALA A 75 5.31 -7.27 15.60
CA ALA A 75 6.41 -8.16 15.98
C ALA A 75 6.81 -9.11 14.84
N TRP A 76 5.82 -9.64 14.12
CA TRP A 76 6.06 -10.54 13.00
C TRP A 76 6.49 -9.84 11.71
N GLN A 77 6.07 -8.59 11.47
CA GLN A 77 6.66 -7.76 10.43
C GLN A 77 8.15 -7.52 10.70
N VAL A 78 8.51 -7.15 11.94
CA VAL A 78 9.92 -6.97 12.33
C VAL A 78 10.71 -8.26 12.07
N ARG A 79 10.17 -9.42 12.46
CA ARG A 79 10.80 -10.73 12.19
C ARG A 79 10.92 -11.04 10.70
N GLY A 80 9.85 -10.85 9.93
CA GLY A 80 9.83 -11.16 8.49
C GLY A 80 10.72 -10.25 7.65
N TYR A 81 11.03 -9.05 8.15
CA TYR A 81 11.99 -8.13 7.54
C TYR A 81 13.35 -8.10 8.24
N ALA A 82 13.56 -8.94 9.27
CA ALA A 82 14.85 -9.10 9.92
C ALA A 82 15.79 -9.89 9.00
N GLY A 83 16.53 -9.17 8.17
CA GLY A 83 17.56 -9.71 7.29
C GLY A 83 18.46 -8.58 6.82
N GLU A 84 19.65 -8.91 6.32
CA GLU A 84 20.57 -7.90 5.80
C GLU A 84 19.94 -7.17 4.62
N SER A 85 19.72 -5.86 4.78
CA SER A 85 19.45 -5.00 3.63
C SER A 85 20.71 -5.03 2.75
N THR A 86 20.56 -5.51 1.52
CA THR A 86 21.67 -5.61 0.55
C THR A 86 22.21 -4.25 0.11
N TRP A 87 21.57 -3.17 0.54
CA TRP A 87 21.83 -1.80 0.17
C TRP A 87 22.08 -0.99 1.43
N ASN A 88 23.33 -0.93 1.86
CA ASN A 88 23.79 -0.01 2.89
C ASN A 88 24.67 1.04 2.20
N TYR A 89 24.32 2.31 2.38
CA TYR A 89 25.05 3.44 1.80
C TYR A 89 25.52 4.33 2.95
N ASP A 90 26.79 4.75 2.91
CA ASP A 90 27.37 5.61 3.94
C ASP A 90 26.82 7.05 3.89
N ASP A 91 26.33 7.46 2.73
CA ASP A 91 25.67 8.73 2.49
C ASP A 91 24.39 8.58 1.66
N GLY A 92 23.69 9.69 1.45
CA GLY A 92 22.53 9.74 0.58
C GLY A 92 22.40 11.11 -0.06
N PRO A 93 21.49 11.28 -1.03
CA PRO A 93 21.28 12.55 -1.75
C PRO A 93 20.56 13.60 -0.88
N PHE A 94 20.91 13.69 0.41
CA PHE A 94 20.31 14.59 1.38
C PHE A 94 21.12 15.88 1.46
N THR A 95 20.45 17.00 1.23
CA THR A 95 21.03 18.33 1.43
C THR A 95 20.50 18.92 2.74
N PRO A 96 21.36 19.36 3.68
CA PRO A 96 20.91 20.04 4.88
C PRO A 96 20.05 21.26 4.55
N LEU A 97 18.99 21.49 5.33
CA LEU A 97 18.12 22.65 5.12
C LEU A 97 18.88 23.96 5.40
N GLY A 98 19.02 24.81 4.38
CA GLY A 98 19.63 26.14 4.51
C GLY A 98 18.77 27.18 5.23
N LYS A 99 17.53 26.83 5.61
CA LYS A 99 16.58 27.71 6.31
C LYS A 99 15.60 26.92 7.18
N PRO A 100 15.05 27.53 8.26
CA PRO A 100 14.02 26.89 9.07
C PRO A 100 12.78 26.51 8.24
N LEU A 101 12.08 25.43 8.60
CA LEU A 101 10.86 24.97 7.92
C LEU A 101 9.79 26.06 7.79
N LYS A 102 9.65 26.90 8.83
CA LYS A 102 8.75 28.08 8.84
C LYS A 102 9.05 29.11 7.74
N LYS A 103 10.21 29.03 7.08
CA LYS A 103 10.62 29.85 5.93
C LYS A 103 10.81 29.03 4.65
N ALA A 104 10.53 27.73 4.69
CA ALA A 104 10.67 26.81 3.57
C ALA A 104 9.37 26.66 2.79
N ARG A 105 9.52 26.28 1.52
CA ARG A 105 8.42 25.78 0.68
C ARG A 105 8.57 24.27 0.61
N LEU A 106 7.52 23.53 0.97
CA LEU A 106 7.50 22.07 0.98
C LEU A 106 6.70 21.53 -0.20
N ALA A 107 7.27 20.57 -0.93
CA ALA A 107 6.57 19.81 -1.97
C ALA A 107 6.37 18.36 -1.51
N LEU A 108 5.22 17.78 -1.84
CA LEU A 108 4.93 16.37 -1.58
C LEU A 108 5.10 15.56 -2.87
N LEU A 109 6.00 14.57 -2.83
CA LEU A 109 6.14 13.53 -3.85
C LEU A 109 5.91 12.18 -3.17
N THR A 110 4.98 11.38 -3.69
CA THR A 110 4.61 10.08 -3.11
C THR A 110 4.46 9.03 -4.19
N SER A 111 4.57 7.75 -3.84
CA SER A 111 4.31 6.62 -4.72
C SER A 111 2.92 6.00 -4.51
N SER A 112 1.96 6.79 -4.04
CA SER A 112 0.70 6.29 -3.51
C SER A 112 -0.33 5.91 -4.58
N GLY A 113 -0.17 6.32 -5.84
CA GLY A 113 -1.16 6.06 -6.89
C GLY A 113 -2.41 6.95 -6.80
N HIS A 114 -2.34 8.09 -6.10
CA HIS A 114 -3.45 9.04 -6.04
C HIS A 114 -3.55 9.89 -7.30
N PHE A 115 -4.78 10.30 -7.62
CA PHE A 115 -5.07 11.25 -8.69
C PHE A 115 -6.36 12.01 -8.37
N VAL A 116 -6.60 13.12 -9.08
CA VAL A 116 -7.81 13.92 -8.91
C VAL A 116 -8.98 13.24 -9.63
N GLU A 117 -10.16 13.23 -9.02
CA GLU A 117 -11.37 12.73 -9.67
C GLU A 117 -11.61 13.43 -11.02
N GLY A 118 -11.76 12.63 -12.08
CA GLY A 118 -11.90 13.11 -13.45
C GLY A 118 -10.56 13.20 -14.22
N ASP A 119 -9.43 13.06 -13.53
CA ASP A 119 -8.08 13.06 -14.10
C ASP A 119 -7.42 11.67 -13.93
N ASP A 120 -8.12 10.63 -14.40
CA ASP A 120 -7.59 9.26 -14.38
C ASP A 120 -6.34 9.17 -15.27
N PRO A 121 -5.19 8.67 -14.77
CA PRO A 121 -3.94 8.63 -15.52
C PRO A 121 -3.90 7.62 -16.68
N GLN A 122 -4.94 6.79 -16.85
CA GLN A 122 -5.08 5.79 -17.91
C GLN A 122 -3.81 4.97 -18.15
N PRO A 123 -3.32 4.24 -17.14
CA PRO A 123 -2.07 3.49 -17.26
C PRO A 123 -2.13 2.51 -18.43
N PHE A 124 -1.05 2.45 -19.21
CA PHE A 124 -0.99 1.68 -20.47
C PHE A 124 -2.02 2.09 -21.54
N GLY A 125 -2.56 3.31 -21.45
CA GLY A 125 -3.65 3.76 -22.32
C GLY A 125 -4.98 3.08 -22.06
N VAL A 126 -5.13 2.40 -20.91
CA VAL A 126 -6.39 1.74 -20.53
C VAL A 126 -7.27 2.72 -19.75
N PRO A 127 -8.41 3.15 -20.31
CA PRO A 127 -9.33 4.03 -19.61
C PRO A 127 -10.03 3.29 -18.46
N ASN A 128 -10.18 3.96 -17.31
CA ASN A 128 -10.92 3.46 -16.15
C ASN A 128 -10.46 2.08 -15.65
N MET A 129 -9.15 1.79 -15.72
CA MET A 129 -8.59 0.54 -15.20
C MET A 129 -9.06 0.29 -13.75
N SER A 130 -9.56 -0.90 -13.48
CA SER A 130 -9.96 -1.31 -12.13
C SER A 130 -8.74 -1.58 -11.23
N GLN A 131 -8.96 -1.62 -9.91
CA GLN A 131 -7.90 -1.99 -8.97
C GLN A 131 -7.43 -3.44 -9.19
N ASP A 132 -8.34 -4.38 -9.49
CA ASP A 132 -8.00 -5.78 -9.73
C ASP A 132 -7.13 -5.96 -10.98
N GLU A 133 -7.47 -5.25 -12.07
CA GLU A 133 -6.61 -5.19 -13.25
C GLU A 133 -5.24 -4.60 -12.92
N ALA A 134 -5.20 -3.55 -12.08
CA ALA A 134 -3.94 -2.94 -11.69
C ALA A 134 -3.06 -3.91 -10.90
N MET A 135 -3.65 -4.68 -9.98
CA MET A 135 -2.98 -5.72 -9.20
C MET A 135 -2.48 -6.87 -10.09
N ALA A 136 -3.31 -7.34 -11.04
CA ALA A 136 -2.94 -8.39 -11.98
C ALA A 136 -1.74 -8.00 -12.87
N ARG A 137 -1.59 -6.70 -13.14
CA ARG A 137 -0.55 -6.14 -14.02
C ARG A 137 0.65 -5.55 -13.27
N ILE A 138 0.80 -5.80 -11.96
CA ILE A 138 1.89 -5.23 -11.16
C ILE A 138 3.29 -5.51 -11.76
N GLY A 139 3.50 -6.69 -12.36
CA GLY A 139 4.76 -7.04 -13.02
C GLY A 139 5.05 -6.21 -14.28
N GLU A 140 4.03 -5.71 -14.98
CA GLU A 140 4.18 -4.79 -16.12
C GLU A 140 4.46 -3.37 -15.63
N PHE A 141 3.72 -2.94 -14.61
CA PHE A 141 3.87 -1.63 -13.97
C PHE A 141 5.29 -1.37 -13.50
N LEU A 142 5.93 -2.35 -12.86
CA LEU A 142 7.30 -2.24 -12.35
C LEU A 142 8.36 -2.06 -13.45
N LYS A 143 8.01 -2.30 -14.72
CA LYS A 143 8.92 -2.20 -15.87
C LYS A 143 8.72 -0.92 -16.69
N GLN A 144 7.68 -0.14 -16.40
CA GLN A 144 7.41 1.10 -17.13
C GLN A 144 8.12 2.29 -16.51
N ASN A 145 8.36 3.30 -17.34
CA ASN A 145 8.80 4.60 -16.86
C ASN A 145 7.71 5.21 -15.98
N PRO A 146 8.07 5.75 -14.81
CA PRO A 146 7.09 6.34 -13.92
C PRO A 146 6.48 7.61 -14.53
N THR A 147 5.18 7.76 -14.35
CA THR A 147 4.40 8.95 -14.67
C THR A 147 3.81 9.50 -13.38
N LEU A 148 3.60 10.81 -13.33
CA LEU A 148 3.14 11.49 -12.13
C LEU A 148 1.77 12.10 -12.39
N SER A 149 0.80 11.81 -11.53
CA SER A 149 -0.39 12.64 -11.38
C SER A 149 -0.02 13.91 -10.63
N VAL A 150 -0.38 15.05 -11.21
CA VAL A 150 -0.23 16.37 -10.59
C VAL A 150 -1.52 16.66 -9.83
N ILE A 151 -1.39 16.89 -8.53
CA ILE A 151 -2.52 17.06 -7.63
C ILE A 151 -2.39 18.44 -6.97
N PRO A 152 -3.30 19.40 -7.24
CA PRO A 152 -3.28 20.68 -6.55
C PRO A 152 -3.27 20.47 -5.03
N ALA A 153 -2.39 21.16 -4.31
CA ALA A 153 -2.23 21.00 -2.86
C ALA A 153 -3.50 21.37 -2.09
N THR A 154 -4.43 22.10 -2.72
CA THR A 154 -5.76 22.45 -2.19
C THR A 154 -6.85 21.43 -2.50
N THR A 155 -6.54 20.33 -3.20
CA THR A 155 -7.52 19.28 -3.52
C THR A 155 -8.12 18.72 -2.22
N PRO A 156 -9.46 18.72 -2.07
CA PRO A 156 -10.11 18.14 -0.91
C PRO A 156 -10.12 16.61 -1.00
N ASN A 157 -10.16 15.94 0.16
CA ASN A 157 -9.98 14.49 0.23
C ASN A 157 -11.05 13.71 -0.53
N ASP A 158 -12.28 14.21 -0.57
CA ASP A 158 -13.42 13.61 -1.28
C ASP A 158 -13.29 13.66 -2.82
N ARG A 159 -12.38 14.48 -3.34
CA ARG A 159 -12.02 14.58 -4.76
C ARG A 159 -10.77 13.78 -5.12
N LEU A 160 -10.16 13.09 -4.16
CA LEU A 160 -9.04 12.20 -4.43
C LEU A 160 -9.54 10.80 -4.76
N ARG A 161 -8.88 10.17 -5.74
CA ARG A 161 -9.03 8.76 -6.08
C ARG A 161 -7.66 8.10 -5.95
N VAL A 162 -7.63 6.79 -5.78
CA VAL A 162 -6.39 6.03 -5.66
C VAL A 162 -6.52 4.70 -6.40
N ARG A 163 -5.46 4.34 -7.12
CA ARG A 163 -5.29 3.03 -7.77
C ARG A 163 -3.82 2.65 -7.74
N HIS A 164 -3.52 1.47 -7.22
CA HIS A 164 -2.13 1.02 -7.10
C HIS A 164 -2.04 -0.50 -7.09
N GLY A 165 -1.40 -1.11 -8.08
CA GLY A 165 -1.29 -2.57 -8.19
C GLY A 165 -0.41 -3.24 -7.13
N GLY A 166 0.44 -2.47 -6.46
CA GLY A 166 1.44 -2.97 -5.51
C GLY A 166 0.98 -3.10 -4.05
N TYR A 167 -0.22 -2.63 -3.69
CA TYR A 167 -0.73 -2.69 -2.32
C TYR A 167 -2.25 -2.61 -2.22
N ASP A 168 -2.80 -3.00 -1.07
CA ASP A 168 -4.22 -2.85 -0.75
C ASP A 168 -4.59 -1.39 -0.49
N ILE A 169 -5.36 -0.81 -1.41
CA ILE A 169 -5.73 0.60 -1.37
C ILE A 169 -6.89 0.94 -0.42
N ARG A 170 -7.55 -0.04 0.22
CA ARG A 170 -8.76 0.23 1.05
C ARG A 170 -8.53 1.28 2.14
N GLY A 171 -7.36 1.27 2.77
CA GLY A 171 -6.96 2.28 3.76
C GLY A 171 -6.85 3.68 3.15
N ALA A 172 -6.13 3.80 2.03
CA ALA A 172 -5.96 5.06 1.31
C ALA A 172 -7.26 5.60 0.69
N GLN A 173 -8.17 4.70 0.29
CA GLN A 173 -9.52 5.09 -0.16
C GLN A 173 -10.36 5.66 0.97
N ARG A 174 -10.24 5.10 2.19
CA ARG A 174 -10.98 5.56 3.37
C ARG A 174 -10.43 6.88 3.91
N ASP A 175 -9.11 7.01 3.95
CA ASP A 175 -8.42 8.22 4.38
C ASP A 175 -7.18 8.45 3.49
N PRO A 176 -7.25 9.40 2.54
CA PRO A 176 -6.11 9.74 1.70
C PRO A 176 -4.88 10.17 2.50
N ASN A 177 -5.04 10.68 3.72
CA ASN A 177 -3.91 11.15 4.52
C ASN A 177 -2.94 10.04 4.93
N VAL A 178 -3.35 8.78 4.86
CA VAL A 178 -2.47 7.63 5.12
C VAL A 178 -1.32 7.55 4.10
N ALA A 179 -1.51 8.02 2.86
CA ALA A 179 -0.51 7.91 1.80
C ALA A 179 -0.31 9.19 0.95
N LEU A 180 -1.19 10.17 1.09
CA LEU A 180 -1.14 11.50 0.48
C LEU A 180 -1.65 12.56 1.50
N PRO A 181 -0.85 12.92 2.52
CA PRO A 181 -1.27 13.76 3.67
C PRO A 181 -1.45 15.25 3.34
N LEU A 182 -2.10 15.61 2.23
CA LEU A 182 -2.30 17.01 1.83
C LEU A 182 -3.07 17.81 2.87
N GLU A 183 -4.09 17.23 3.49
CA GLU A 183 -4.84 17.90 4.54
C GLU A 183 -3.97 18.19 5.76
N ARG A 184 -3.22 17.18 6.23
CA ARG A 184 -2.28 17.35 7.35
C ARG A 184 -1.19 18.37 7.03
N LEU A 185 -0.71 18.41 5.78
CA LEU A 185 0.25 19.40 5.33
C LEU A 185 -0.32 20.83 5.36
N ARG A 186 -1.59 21.00 4.97
CA ARG A 186 -2.28 22.29 5.06
C ARG A 186 -2.46 22.73 6.50
N GLU A 187 -2.81 21.81 7.41
CA GLU A 187 -2.92 22.09 8.86
C GLU A 187 -1.59 22.60 9.43
N ILE A 188 -0.47 21.91 9.19
CA ILE A 188 0.84 22.36 9.72
C ILE A 188 1.35 23.66 9.06
N GLN A 189 0.91 23.97 7.83
CA GLN A 189 1.14 25.28 7.22
C GLN A 189 0.33 26.36 7.95
N GLN A 190 -0.95 26.11 8.25
CA GLN A 190 -1.82 27.04 8.99
C GLN A 190 -1.32 27.30 10.41
N GLU A 191 -0.76 26.28 11.07
CA GLU A 191 -0.09 26.41 12.38
C GLU A 191 1.26 27.17 12.30
N GLY A 192 1.75 27.46 11.09
CA GLY A 192 3.02 28.15 10.87
C GLY A 192 4.24 27.30 11.22
N LEU A 193 4.13 25.96 11.19
CA LEU A 193 5.27 25.04 11.31
C LEU A 193 6.07 24.95 10.00
N VAL A 194 5.37 25.08 8.87
CA VAL A 194 5.95 25.18 7.52
C VAL A 194 5.58 26.55 6.94
N GLY A 195 6.51 27.17 6.19
CA GLY A 195 6.26 28.48 5.60
C GLY A 195 5.22 28.47 4.48
N GLU A 196 5.40 27.59 3.51
CA GLU A 196 4.52 27.48 2.33
C GLU A 196 4.48 26.04 1.82
N LEU A 197 3.38 25.64 1.21
CA LEU A 197 3.31 24.43 0.39
C LEU A 197 3.49 24.78 -1.08
N ALA A 198 4.16 23.90 -1.84
CA ALA A 198 4.13 23.95 -3.29
C ALA A 198 2.67 23.91 -3.78
N PRO A 199 2.34 24.56 -4.92
CA PRO A 199 0.98 24.62 -5.42
C PRO A 199 0.42 23.24 -5.76
N ASP A 200 1.31 22.31 -6.13
CA ASP A 200 0.97 20.94 -6.49
C ASP A 200 1.81 19.94 -5.71
N ALA A 201 1.19 18.80 -5.43
CA ALA A 201 1.86 17.55 -5.09
C ALA A 201 1.92 16.66 -6.32
N ALA A 202 2.83 15.69 -6.27
CA ALA A 202 2.93 14.65 -7.28
C ALA A 202 2.73 13.28 -6.62
N ALA A 203 1.83 12.50 -7.18
CA ALA A 203 1.70 11.09 -6.86
C ALA A 203 2.13 10.29 -8.08
N ARG A 204 3.08 9.38 -7.89
CA ARG A 204 3.43 8.41 -8.90
C ARG A 204 2.20 7.57 -9.21
N ASN A 205 1.92 7.41 -10.50
CA ASN A 205 0.96 6.43 -10.96
C ASN A 205 1.50 5.04 -10.59
N ALA A 206 0.75 3.98 -10.85
CA ALA A 206 1.14 2.65 -10.39
C ALA A 206 2.44 2.09 -11.04
N ASP A 207 3.35 2.93 -11.56
CA ASP A 207 4.49 2.61 -12.41
C ASP A 207 5.86 2.72 -11.71
N GLY A 208 6.74 1.75 -11.96
CA GLY A 208 8.21 1.85 -11.83
C GLY A 208 8.84 2.04 -10.43
N ARG A 209 10.11 1.60 -10.31
CA ARG A 209 11.00 1.98 -9.19
C ARG A 209 11.61 3.37 -9.45
N LEU A 210 11.85 4.11 -8.37
CA LEU A 210 12.73 5.30 -8.37
C LEU A 210 14.18 4.86 -8.59
#